data_AF-A0A1X7JQJ5-F1
#
_entry.id   AF-A0A1X7JQJ5-F1
#
_cell.length_a   1.000
_cell.length_b   1.000
_cell.length_c   1.000
_cell.angle_alpha   90.00
_cell.angle_beta   90.00
_cell.angle_gamma   90.00
#
_symmetry.space_group_name_H-M   'P 1'
#
loop_
_entity.id
_entity.type
_entity.pdbx_description
1 polymer ?
#
loop_
_entity_poly.entity_id
_entity_poly.type
_entity_poly.pdbx_seq_one_letter_code
_entity_poly.pdbx_strand_id
1 'polypeptide(L)'
;MQTLIEGLNFPEGPAYDKKGAIWLVEKEAGNLIYYNNKVTERIFVDGHPNGIAIDKEGVIWFCDSKQNSIRQYDPLTKETQTVIDEIEGVPLKMPNDLCFDRVGNLLFTCPGDKLEDGTGYICCLTPERQIIKIYNGLYYPNGLAFGTDGNTLFVAETGTQWLWKMQWNILSKKIENAIKLCYVGGNVGPDGIAIDTTDHIYIALYGSAKIDVYKPDGTAVTTISTLGRNPTNCAIAPFGETGLIITEAEKGTLLQIPTTKKGLL
;
A
#
# COMPACT_ATOMS: atom_id res chain seq x y z
N MET A 1 -10.17 -9.15 17.56
CA MET A 1 -9.07 -8.23 17.18
C MET A 1 -8.06 -8.22 18.31
N GLN A 2 -6.77 -8.25 18.01
CA GLN A 2 -5.69 -8.12 18.99
C GLN A 2 -4.66 -7.09 18.54
N THR A 3 -3.98 -6.45 19.48
CA THR A 3 -2.85 -5.56 19.19
C THR A 3 -1.56 -6.37 19.21
N LEU A 4 -0.78 -6.31 18.13
CA LEU A 4 0.52 -6.98 18.00
C LEU A 4 1.67 -6.08 18.44
N ILE A 5 1.58 -4.79 18.12
CA ILE A 5 2.59 -3.77 18.43
C ILE A 5 1.87 -2.49 18.86
N GLU A 6 2.43 -1.80 19.86
CA GLU A 6 2.01 -0.48 20.33
C GLU A 6 3.18 0.51 20.23
N GLY A 7 2.88 1.80 20.33
CA GLY A 7 3.89 2.87 20.33
C GLY A 7 4.56 3.07 18.97
N LEU A 8 3.87 2.73 17.87
CA LEU A 8 4.30 3.02 16.51
C LEU A 8 4.08 4.49 16.19
N ASN A 9 5.03 5.14 15.50
CA ASN A 9 4.89 6.54 15.08
C ASN A 9 4.41 6.63 13.63
N PHE A 10 3.10 6.83 13.44
CA PHE A 10 2.41 6.83 12.14
C PHE A 10 2.72 5.56 11.31
N PRO A 11 2.23 4.39 11.74
CA PRO A 11 2.44 3.15 11.01
C PRO A 11 1.70 3.10 9.68
N GLU A 12 2.36 2.56 8.67
CA GLU A 12 1.88 2.48 7.28
C GLU A 12 2.37 1.19 6.59
N GLY A 13 1.84 0.92 5.40
CA GLY A 13 2.39 -0.05 4.45
C GLY A 13 2.72 -1.45 5.00
N PRO A 14 1.81 -2.16 5.69
CA PRO A 14 2.08 -3.51 6.16
C PRO A 14 2.16 -4.49 4.97
N ALA A 15 3.14 -5.39 4.99
CA ALA A 15 3.32 -6.45 4.00
C ALA A 15 3.79 -7.75 4.67
N TYR A 16 3.36 -8.90 4.13
CA TYR A 16 3.88 -10.19 4.57
C TYR A 16 5.05 -10.65 3.68
N ASP A 17 6.12 -11.16 4.29
CA ASP A 17 7.15 -11.86 3.54
C ASP A 17 6.77 -13.34 3.29
N LYS A 18 7.55 -14.02 2.45
CA LYS A 18 7.34 -15.44 2.11
C LYS A 18 7.48 -16.40 3.30
N LYS A 19 8.05 -15.95 4.41
CA LYS A 19 8.22 -16.72 5.66
C LYS A 19 7.10 -16.40 6.67
N GLY A 20 6.18 -15.51 6.32
CA GLY A 20 5.05 -15.10 7.17
C GLY A 20 5.39 -14.01 8.19
N ALA A 21 6.58 -13.40 8.12
CA ALA A 21 6.87 -12.23 8.92
C ALA A 21 6.18 -10.98 8.34
N ILE A 22 5.95 -9.99 9.19
CA ILE A 22 5.30 -8.73 8.84
C ILE A 22 6.37 -7.66 8.73
N TRP A 23 6.36 -6.94 7.62
CA TRP A 23 7.06 -5.67 7.44
C TRP A 23 6.05 -4.54 7.46
N LEU A 24 6.41 -3.40 8.02
CA LEU A 24 5.64 -2.16 7.96
C LEU A 24 6.60 -0.98 8.16
N VAL A 25 6.10 0.26 8.12
CA VAL A 25 6.93 1.44 8.41
C VAL A 25 6.44 2.16 9.66
N GLU A 26 7.31 2.99 10.25
CA GLU A 26 6.92 4.12 11.11
C GLU A 26 7.31 5.39 10.37
N LYS A 27 6.37 5.98 9.63
CA LYS A 27 6.63 7.09 8.70
C LYS A 27 7.32 8.28 9.38
N GLU A 28 6.77 8.71 10.51
CA GLU A 28 7.26 9.89 11.24
C GLU A 28 8.52 9.59 12.08
N ALA A 29 8.90 8.31 12.23
CA ALA A 29 10.15 7.93 12.88
C ALA A 29 11.27 7.57 11.89
N GLY A 30 10.99 7.47 10.59
CA GLY A 30 11.99 7.10 9.59
C GLY A 30 12.45 5.64 9.72
N ASN A 31 11.58 4.73 10.16
CA ASN A 31 11.92 3.33 10.38
C ASN A 31 11.15 2.38 9.47
N LEU A 32 11.82 1.30 9.05
CA LEU A 32 11.18 0.04 8.72
C LEU A 32 11.02 -0.78 10.01
N ILE A 33 9.94 -1.55 10.08
CA ILE A 33 9.64 -2.43 11.20
C ILE A 33 9.55 -3.85 10.67
N TYR A 34 10.31 -4.75 11.29
CA TYR A 34 10.16 -6.18 11.12
C TYR A 34 9.46 -6.75 12.34
N TYR A 35 8.45 -7.59 12.13
CA TYR A 35 7.74 -8.30 13.18
C TYR A 35 7.57 -9.78 12.85
N ASN A 36 8.01 -10.65 13.76
CA ASN A 36 7.81 -12.09 13.65
C ASN A 36 7.72 -12.72 15.03
N ASN A 37 6.66 -13.48 15.31
CA ASN A 37 6.51 -14.23 16.57
C ASN A 37 6.78 -13.40 17.84
N LYS A 38 6.22 -12.19 17.94
CA LYS A 38 6.41 -11.22 19.05
C LYS A 38 7.80 -10.61 19.16
N VAL A 39 8.69 -10.87 18.20
CA VAL A 39 9.96 -10.16 18.05
C VAL A 39 9.70 -8.99 17.12
N THR A 40 10.09 -7.78 17.57
CA THR A 40 10.00 -6.55 16.79
C THR A 40 11.39 -5.95 16.64
N GLU A 41 11.79 -5.61 15.43
CA GLU A 41 13.01 -4.88 15.13
C GLU A 41 12.66 -3.55 14.45
N ARG A 42 13.35 -2.47 14.84
CA ARG A 42 13.27 -1.15 14.20
C ARG A 42 14.56 -0.90 13.43
N ILE A 43 14.43 -0.61 12.15
CA ILE A 43 15.54 -0.37 11.23
C ILE A 43 15.42 1.06 10.73
N PHE A 44 16.33 1.92 11.19
CA PHE A 44 16.34 3.32 10.78
C PHE A 44 16.81 3.45 9.34
N VAL A 45 16.00 4.11 8.50
CA VAL A 45 16.27 4.33 7.08
C VAL A 45 16.27 5.81 6.68
N ASP A 46 16.04 6.73 7.63
CA ASP A 46 15.80 8.16 7.39
C ASP A 46 14.60 8.41 6.44
N GLY A 47 14.26 9.68 6.22
CA GLY A 47 13.12 10.07 5.38
C GLY A 47 11.78 9.75 6.03
N HIS A 48 10.73 9.70 5.22
CA HIS A 48 9.36 9.35 5.63
C HIS A 48 8.90 8.11 4.85
N PRO A 49 9.38 6.90 5.24
CA PRO A 49 8.97 5.66 4.61
C PRO A 49 7.46 5.49 4.74
N ASN A 50 6.82 4.93 3.71
CA ASN A 50 5.35 4.89 3.61
C ASN A 50 4.86 3.47 3.23
N GLY A 51 4.36 3.23 2.02
CA GLY A 51 4.02 1.89 1.55
C GLY A 51 5.22 0.94 1.44
N ILE A 52 4.97 -0.37 1.53
CA ILE A 52 5.94 -1.45 1.31
C ILE A 52 5.42 -2.46 0.31
N ALA A 53 6.29 -2.92 -0.59
CA ALA A 53 6.15 -4.20 -1.28
C ALA A 53 7.44 -5.01 -1.14
N ILE A 54 7.33 -6.34 -1.16
CA ILE A 54 8.48 -7.24 -1.03
C ILE A 54 8.67 -7.96 -2.35
N ASP A 55 9.87 -7.89 -2.91
CA ASP A 55 10.14 -8.55 -4.18
C ASP A 55 10.38 -10.05 -4.03
N LYS A 56 10.54 -10.74 -5.16
CA LYS A 56 10.73 -12.19 -5.18
C LYS A 56 11.99 -12.67 -4.46
N GLU A 57 13.01 -11.82 -4.30
CA GLU A 57 14.26 -12.14 -3.61
C GLU A 57 14.19 -11.79 -2.11
N GLY A 58 13.11 -11.14 -1.67
CA GLY A 58 12.91 -10.74 -0.28
C GLY A 58 13.48 -9.36 0.05
N VAL A 59 13.82 -8.55 -0.95
CA VAL A 59 14.21 -7.15 -0.75
C VAL A 59 12.95 -6.34 -0.44
N ILE A 60 13.06 -5.46 0.53
CA ILE A 60 11.97 -4.60 0.99
C ILE A 60 12.01 -3.32 0.16
N TRP A 61 11.01 -3.12 -0.70
CA TRP A 61 10.84 -1.89 -1.44
C TRP A 61 9.86 -1.00 -0.72
N PHE A 62 10.16 0.29 -0.63
CA PHE A 62 9.31 1.23 0.06
C PHE A 62 9.30 2.59 -0.62
N CYS A 63 8.15 3.25 -0.50
CA CYS A 63 7.98 4.66 -0.86
C CYS A 63 8.60 5.54 0.24
N ASP A 64 9.32 6.60 -0.13
CA ASP A 64 9.78 7.65 0.78
C ASP A 64 9.17 8.99 0.38
N SER A 65 8.17 9.41 1.13
CA SER A 65 7.39 10.62 0.83
C SER A 65 8.15 11.91 1.13
N LYS A 66 9.19 11.88 1.98
CA LYS A 66 10.02 13.06 2.29
C LYS A 66 11.17 13.22 1.31
N GLN A 67 11.76 12.10 0.89
CA GLN A 67 12.85 12.11 -0.10
C GLN A 67 12.35 12.03 -1.53
N ASN A 68 11.03 11.98 -1.76
CA ASN A 68 10.42 11.88 -3.08
C ASN A 68 10.99 10.72 -3.91
N SER A 69 11.13 9.55 -3.29
CA SER A 69 11.84 8.43 -3.92
C SER A 69 11.20 7.08 -3.65
N ILE A 70 11.53 6.13 -4.52
CA ILE A 70 11.41 4.70 -4.23
C ILE A 70 12.76 4.21 -3.75
N ARG A 71 12.76 3.50 -2.63
CA ARG A 71 13.96 3.00 -1.96
C ARG A 71 13.85 1.50 -1.71
N GLN A 72 14.99 0.89 -1.48
CA GLN A 72 15.12 -0.52 -1.14
C GLN A 72 15.89 -0.68 0.16
N TYR A 73 15.52 -1.68 0.94
CA TYR A 73 16.32 -2.22 2.02
C TYR A 73 16.52 -3.71 1.79
N ASP A 74 17.77 -4.16 1.77
CA ASP A 74 18.13 -5.57 1.65
C ASP A 74 18.36 -6.15 3.06
N PRO A 75 17.51 -7.09 3.55
CA PRO A 75 17.69 -7.68 4.87
C PRO A 75 18.97 -8.52 5.03
N LEU A 76 19.60 -8.97 3.93
CA LEU A 76 20.83 -9.75 3.95
C LEU A 76 22.06 -8.86 4.15
N THR A 77 22.17 -7.78 3.38
CA THR A 77 23.31 -6.84 3.46
C THR A 77 23.10 -5.76 4.52
N LYS A 78 21.84 -5.52 4.91
CA LYS A 78 21.39 -4.42 5.77
C LYS A 78 21.65 -3.04 5.17
N GLU A 79 21.68 -2.96 3.85
CA GLU A 79 21.89 -1.71 3.12
C GLU A 79 20.57 -1.11 2.65
N THR A 80 20.48 0.22 2.71
CA THR A 80 19.38 0.99 2.13
C THR A 80 19.89 1.80 0.96
N GLN A 81 19.17 1.79 -0.17
CA GLN A 81 19.52 2.57 -1.35
C GLN A 81 18.31 3.23 -1.98
N THR A 82 18.53 4.40 -2.59
CA THR A 82 17.55 5.05 -3.47
C THR A 82 17.61 4.44 -4.85
N VAL A 83 16.46 4.06 -5.38
CA VAL A 83 16.32 3.44 -6.70
C VAL A 83 15.99 4.48 -7.77
N ILE A 84 15.01 5.34 -7.47
CA ILE A 84 14.54 6.39 -8.37
C ILE A 84 13.91 7.50 -7.53
N ASP A 85 14.19 8.74 -7.87
CA ASP A 85 13.74 9.95 -7.18
C ASP A 85 13.19 11.03 -8.13
N GLU A 86 13.24 10.78 -9.44
CA GLU A 86 12.73 11.67 -10.46
C GLU A 86 12.07 10.93 -11.62
N ILE A 87 11.25 11.66 -12.38
CA ILE A 87 10.70 11.26 -13.67
C ILE A 87 10.71 12.47 -14.60
N GLU A 88 11.17 12.31 -15.85
CA GLU A 88 11.22 13.40 -16.83
C GLU A 88 12.03 14.63 -16.32
N GLY A 89 13.05 14.38 -15.49
CA GLY A 89 13.90 15.43 -14.90
C GLY A 89 13.23 16.26 -13.81
N VAL A 90 12.08 15.82 -13.29
CA VAL A 90 11.43 16.43 -12.12
C VAL A 90 11.33 15.43 -10.97
N PRO A 91 11.52 15.85 -9.71
CA PRO A 91 11.34 14.97 -8.57
C PRO A 91 9.97 14.31 -8.55
N LEU A 92 9.89 13.07 -8.02
CA LEU A 92 8.60 12.44 -7.76
C LEU A 92 7.80 13.29 -6.75
N LYS A 93 6.48 13.08 -6.72
CA LYS A 93 5.59 13.78 -5.77
C LYS A 93 5.10 12.85 -4.68
N MET A 94 5.87 12.80 -3.59
CA MET A 94 5.54 12.09 -2.36
C MET A 94 5.07 10.64 -2.58
N PRO A 95 5.88 9.73 -3.20
CA PRO A 95 5.47 8.35 -3.40
C PRO A 95 4.80 7.77 -2.14
N ASN A 96 3.66 7.09 -2.32
CA ASN A 96 2.77 6.74 -1.21
C ASN A 96 2.68 5.22 -1.01
N ASP A 97 2.02 4.50 -1.91
CA ASP A 97 1.92 3.04 -1.85
C ASP A 97 2.45 2.37 -3.12
N LEU A 98 2.76 1.08 -3.06
CA LEU A 98 3.36 0.32 -4.16
C LEU A 98 2.95 -1.16 -4.20
N CYS A 99 2.89 -1.74 -5.39
CA CYS A 99 2.75 -3.18 -5.57
C CYS A 99 3.49 -3.67 -6.83
N PHE A 100 3.84 -4.96 -6.86
CA PHE A 100 4.43 -5.59 -8.04
C PHE A 100 3.35 -6.24 -8.91
N ASP A 101 3.55 -6.17 -10.22
CA ASP A 101 2.87 -7.07 -11.14
C ASP A 101 3.60 -8.42 -11.26
N ARG A 102 3.03 -9.33 -12.06
CA ARG A 102 3.52 -10.71 -12.20
C ARG A 102 4.88 -10.86 -12.88
N VAL A 103 5.38 -9.83 -13.55
CA VAL A 103 6.71 -9.87 -14.20
C VAL A 103 7.72 -8.96 -13.50
N GLY A 104 7.36 -8.40 -12.35
CA GLY A 104 8.24 -7.59 -11.52
C GLY A 104 8.29 -6.11 -11.92
N ASN A 105 7.32 -5.61 -12.70
CA ASN A 105 7.14 -4.16 -12.76
C ASN A 105 6.56 -3.67 -11.44
N LEU A 106 7.15 -2.61 -10.89
CA LEU A 106 6.67 -1.97 -9.68
C LEU A 106 5.74 -0.82 -10.06
N LEU A 107 4.47 -0.93 -9.66
CA LEU A 107 3.51 0.16 -9.78
C LEU A 107 3.44 0.90 -8.45
N PHE A 108 3.39 2.23 -8.48
CA PHE A 108 3.30 3.03 -7.27
C PHE A 108 2.53 4.34 -7.49
N THR A 109 1.91 4.82 -6.42
CA THR A 109 1.15 6.08 -6.42
C THR A 109 2.02 7.26 -6.00
N CYS A 110 1.76 8.41 -6.62
CA CYS A 110 2.29 9.71 -6.23
C CYS A 110 1.08 10.63 -6.01
N PRO A 111 0.74 10.98 -4.75
CA PRO A 111 -0.50 11.68 -4.42
C PRO A 111 -0.64 13.07 -5.04
N GLY A 112 0.48 13.75 -5.31
CA GLY A 112 0.48 15.18 -5.57
C GLY A 112 0.63 15.99 -4.28
N ASP A 113 0.40 17.30 -4.36
CA ASP A 113 0.67 18.21 -3.25
C ASP A 113 -0.53 18.39 -2.32
N LYS A 114 -1.77 18.24 -2.84
CA LYS A 114 -3.02 18.47 -2.12
C LYS A 114 -4.11 17.49 -2.52
N LEU A 115 -5.10 17.32 -1.65
CA LEU A 115 -6.24 16.42 -1.86
C LEU A 115 -7.07 16.81 -3.09
N GLU A 116 -7.23 18.11 -3.36
CA GLU A 116 -8.20 18.63 -4.34
C GLU A 116 -7.57 19.12 -5.66
N ASP A 117 -6.25 18.97 -5.84
CA ASP A 117 -5.56 19.60 -6.98
C ASP A 117 -5.49 18.76 -8.25
N GLY A 118 -5.84 17.47 -8.17
CA GLY A 118 -5.84 16.55 -9.32
C GLY A 118 -4.44 16.34 -9.92
N THR A 119 -3.36 16.61 -9.18
CA THR A 119 -1.99 16.49 -9.69
C THR A 119 -1.36 15.13 -9.43
N GLY A 120 -2.09 14.23 -8.78
CA GLY A 120 -1.66 12.87 -8.49
C GLY A 120 -1.59 11.99 -9.74
N TYR A 121 -0.70 11.00 -9.67
CA TYR A 121 -0.41 10.09 -10.77
C TYR A 121 0.04 8.72 -10.28
N ILE A 122 0.07 7.75 -11.20
CA ILE A 122 0.58 6.40 -10.98
C ILE A 122 1.77 6.21 -11.91
N CYS A 123 2.86 5.66 -11.37
CA CYS A 123 4.03 5.27 -12.14
C CYS A 123 4.16 3.75 -12.24
N CYS A 124 4.87 3.32 -13.27
CA CYS A 124 5.44 1.98 -13.41
C CYS A 124 6.96 2.11 -13.50
N LEU A 125 7.68 1.40 -12.64
CA LEU A 125 9.13 1.21 -12.70
C LEU A 125 9.41 -0.24 -13.13
N THR A 126 10.13 -0.41 -14.23
CA THR A 126 10.41 -1.72 -14.81
C THR A 126 11.66 -2.36 -14.18
N PRO A 127 11.86 -3.68 -14.32
CA PRO A 127 13.10 -4.34 -13.88
C PRO A 127 14.37 -3.71 -14.48
N GLU A 128 14.28 -3.16 -15.69
CA GLU A 128 15.37 -2.44 -16.38
C GLU A 128 15.54 -0.99 -15.91
N ARG A 129 14.88 -0.60 -14.81
CA ARG A 129 14.91 0.75 -14.20
C ARG A 129 14.34 1.85 -15.10
N GLN A 130 13.45 1.51 -16.03
CA GLN A 130 12.70 2.51 -16.78
C GLN A 130 11.47 2.94 -15.96
N ILE A 131 11.27 4.24 -15.79
CA ILE A 131 10.09 4.80 -15.11
C ILE A 131 9.13 5.43 -16.13
N ILE A 132 7.82 5.20 -15.95
CA ILE A 132 6.75 5.64 -16.86
C ILE A 132 5.55 6.13 -16.03
N LYS A 133 5.01 7.33 -16.30
CA LYS A 133 3.68 7.72 -15.79
C LYS A 133 2.61 6.96 -16.57
N ILE A 134 1.90 6.07 -15.91
CA ILE A 134 0.89 5.19 -16.53
C ILE A 134 -0.53 5.72 -16.38
N TYR A 135 -0.75 6.65 -15.44
CA TYR A 135 -2.02 7.33 -15.25
C TYR A 135 -1.81 8.66 -14.53
N ASN A 136 -2.59 9.69 -14.84
CA ASN A 136 -2.47 11.05 -14.27
C ASN A 136 -3.87 11.61 -13.94
N GLY A 137 -3.92 12.75 -13.26
CA GLY A 137 -5.18 13.46 -13.01
C GLY A 137 -5.96 12.90 -11.81
N LEU A 138 -5.28 12.18 -10.92
CA LEU A 138 -5.88 11.63 -9.71
C LEU A 138 -5.79 12.65 -8.56
N TYR A 139 -6.77 12.58 -7.67
CA TYR A 139 -6.90 13.42 -6.49
C TYR A 139 -6.36 12.66 -5.28
N TYR A 140 -5.06 12.77 -5.03
CA TYR A 140 -4.39 12.08 -3.91
C TYR A 140 -4.56 10.55 -3.95
N PRO A 141 -4.08 9.89 -5.03
CA PRO A 141 -4.06 8.43 -5.08
C PRO A 141 -3.21 7.85 -3.96
N ASN A 142 -3.68 6.74 -3.39
CA ASN A 142 -3.12 6.15 -2.19
C ASN A 142 -2.85 4.65 -2.39
N GLY A 143 -3.53 3.76 -1.68
CA GLY A 143 -3.35 2.32 -1.84
C GLY A 143 -3.66 1.82 -3.25
N LEU A 144 -2.86 0.86 -3.72
CA LEU A 144 -3.11 0.13 -4.98
C LEU A 144 -2.78 -1.36 -4.84
N ALA A 145 -3.55 -2.20 -5.51
CA ALA A 145 -3.36 -3.65 -5.48
C ALA A 145 -3.96 -4.32 -6.70
N PHE A 146 -3.32 -5.41 -7.14
CA PHE A 146 -3.82 -6.23 -8.23
C PHE A 146 -4.87 -7.23 -7.76
N GLY A 147 -5.90 -7.43 -8.58
CA GLY A 147 -6.81 -8.56 -8.49
C GLY A 147 -6.11 -9.89 -8.81
N THR A 148 -6.79 -11.00 -8.52
CA THR A 148 -6.28 -12.36 -8.75
C THR A 148 -6.09 -12.71 -10.23
N ASP A 149 -6.62 -11.91 -11.15
CA ASP A 149 -6.37 -12.04 -12.59
C ASP A 149 -4.99 -11.49 -13.01
N GLY A 150 -4.36 -10.66 -12.17
CA GLY A 150 -3.07 -10.02 -12.40
C GLY A 150 -3.09 -8.85 -13.40
N ASN A 151 -4.27 -8.49 -13.90
CA ASN A 151 -4.41 -7.41 -14.88
C ASN A 151 -5.45 -6.36 -14.42
N THR A 152 -6.30 -6.65 -13.44
CA THR A 152 -7.16 -5.66 -12.81
C THR A 152 -6.38 -4.97 -11.69
N LEU A 153 -6.24 -3.65 -11.78
CA LEU A 153 -5.64 -2.81 -10.73
C LEU A 153 -6.73 -2.01 -10.02
N PHE A 154 -6.79 -2.13 -8.70
CA PHE A 154 -7.62 -1.30 -7.85
C PHE A 154 -6.79 -0.16 -7.26
N VAL A 155 -7.36 1.04 -7.18
CA VAL A 155 -6.66 2.22 -6.65
C VAL A 155 -7.61 3.02 -5.77
N ALA A 156 -7.21 3.26 -4.53
CA ALA A 156 -7.87 4.19 -3.63
C ALA A 156 -7.51 5.63 -4.01
N GLU A 157 -8.51 6.49 -4.23
CA GLU A 157 -8.32 7.92 -4.43
C GLU A 157 -8.88 8.67 -3.22
N THR A 158 -7.99 9.10 -2.32
CA THR A 158 -8.38 9.71 -1.04
C THR A 158 -9.18 10.99 -1.28
N GLY A 159 -8.72 11.86 -2.20
CA GLY A 159 -9.29 13.19 -2.41
C GLY A 159 -10.72 13.19 -2.94
N THR A 160 -11.10 12.23 -3.79
CA THR A 160 -12.52 12.10 -4.22
C THR A 160 -13.31 11.02 -3.51
N GLN A 161 -12.65 10.20 -2.68
CA GLN A 161 -13.26 9.10 -1.91
C GLN A 161 -13.87 8.01 -2.80
N TRP A 162 -13.26 7.78 -3.97
CA TRP A 162 -13.63 6.72 -4.90
C TRP A 162 -12.61 5.60 -4.89
N LEU A 163 -13.11 4.39 -5.05
CA LEU A 163 -12.31 3.26 -5.49
C LEU A 163 -12.32 3.21 -7.01
N TRP A 164 -11.14 3.20 -7.61
CA TRP A 164 -10.97 3.01 -9.05
C TRP A 164 -10.71 1.54 -9.39
N LYS A 165 -11.18 1.14 -10.56
CA LYS A 165 -10.83 -0.13 -11.21
C LYS A 165 -10.23 0.20 -12.57
N MET A 166 -9.03 -0.31 -12.82
CA MET A 166 -8.23 -0.02 -14.00
C MET A 166 -7.75 -1.32 -14.63
N GLN A 167 -7.64 -1.38 -15.96
CA GLN A 167 -7.09 -2.53 -16.67
C GLN A 167 -5.60 -2.30 -16.94
N TRP A 168 -4.72 -3.02 -16.27
CA TRP A 168 -3.29 -3.03 -16.55
C TRP A 168 -2.96 -3.93 -17.73
N ASN A 169 -2.29 -3.37 -18.74
CA ASN A 169 -1.67 -4.13 -19.81
C ASN A 169 -0.17 -4.26 -19.55
N ILE A 170 0.22 -5.45 -19.09
CA ILE A 170 1.60 -5.79 -18.72
C ILE A 170 2.61 -5.69 -19.88
N LEU A 171 2.17 -5.91 -21.12
CA LEU A 171 3.04 -5.87 -22.31
C LEU A 171 3.31 -4.44 -22.75
N SER A 172 2.25 -3.62 -22.81
CA SER A 172 2.36 -2.23 -23.26
C SER A 172 2.73 -1.26 -22.13
N LYS A 173 2.68 -1.72 -20.87
CA LYS A 173 2.92 -0.95 -19.65
C LYS A 173 1.96 0.25 -19.53
N LYS A 174 0.68 0.03 -19.83
CA LYS A 174 -0.35 1.07 -19.86
C LYS A 174 -1.59 0.65 -19.08
N ILE A 175 -2.26 1.66 -18.55
CA ILE A 175 -3.64 1.52 -18.09
C ILE A 175 -4.58 1.66 -19.27
N GLU A 176 -5.40 0.65 -19.48
CA GLU A 176 -6.56 0.60 -20.33
C GLU A 176 -7.80 0.74 -19.42
N ASN A 177 -8.88 1.36 -19.92
CA ASN A 177 -10.18 1.45 -19.23
C ASN A 177 -10.14 1.69 -17.70
N ALA A 178 -9.98 2.96 -17.31
CA ALA A 178 -10.08 3.36 -15.91
C ALA A 178 -11.52 3.81 -15.60
N ILE A 179 -12.14 3.17 -14.61
CA ILE A 179 -13.48 3.52 -14.14
C ILE A 179 -13.49 3.78 -12.64
N LYS A 180 -14.35 4.71 -12.22
CA LYS A 180 -14.77 4.87 -10.83
C LYS A 180 -15.70 3.72 -10.49
N LEU A 181 -15.22 2.73 -9.74
CA LEU A 181 -15.95 1.49 -9.44
C LEU A 181 -17.09 1.74 -8.46
N CYS A 182 -16.77 2.30 -7.29
CA CYS A 182 -17.76 2.67 -6.29
C CYS A 182 -17.25 3.81 -5.40
N TYR A 183 -18.20 4.58 -4.88
CA TYR A 183 -17.94 5.58 -3.86
C TYR A 183 -17.82 4.88 -2.51
N VAL A 184 -16.67 5.02 -1.86
CA VAL A 184 -16.39 4.37 -0.56
C VAL A 184 -16.54 5.33 0.62
N GLY A 185 -16.48 6.63 0.34
CA GLY A 185 -16.65 7.66 1.35
C GLY A 185 -15.54 7.67 2.40
N GLY A 186 -15.88 8.13 3.61
CA GLY A 186 -14.95 8.30 4.72
C GLY A 186 -14.95 9.74 5.21
N ASN A 187 -14.46 9.97 6.43
CA ASN A 187 -14.31 11.33 6.95
C ASN A 187 -13.14 12.06 6.27
N VAL A 188 -12.08 11.32 5.92
CA VAL A 188 -10.98 11.80 5.08
C VAL A 188 -11.04 11.09 3.72
N GLY A 189 -10.94 9.76 3.71
CA GLY A 189 -11.10 8.97 2.49
C GLY A 189 -10.45 7.60 2.58
N PRO A 190 -10.47 6.84 1.47
CA PRO A 190 -9.76 5.58 1.36
C PRO A 190 -8.25 5.79 1.30
N ASP A 191 -7.54 4.88 1.96
CA ASP A 191 -6.11 4.93 2.15
C ASP A 191 -5.48 3.66 1.54
N GLY A 192 -4.79 2.83 2.33
CA GLY A 192 -4.26 1.55 1.88
C GLY A 192 -5.31 0.48 1.56
N ILE A 193 -4.97 -0.43 0.62
CA ILE A 193 -5.87 -1.51 0.18
C ILE A 193 -5.18 -2.88 0.16
N ALA A 194 -5.95 -3.94 0.41
CA ALA A 194 -5.51 -5.33 0.24
C ALA A 194 -6.55 -6.17 -0.49
N ILE A 195 -6.09 -7.21 -1.19
CA ILE A 195 -6.93 -8.13 -1.96
C ILE A 195 -6.80 -9.54 -1.38
N ASP A 196 -7.92 -10.24 -1.23
CA ASP A 196 -7.93 -11.66 -0.90
C ASP A 196 -7.96 -12.56 -2.14
N THR A 197 -7.68 -13.86 -1.99
CA THR A 197 -7.69 -14.86 -3.08
C THR A 197 -9.07 -15.09 -3.72
N THR A 198 -10.10 -14.36 -3.30
CA THR A 198 -11.45 -14.36 -3.87
C THR A 198 -11.86 -12.96 -4.37
N ASP A 199 -10.87 -12.09 -4.61
CA ASP A 199 -11.01 -10.70 -5.09
C ASP A 199 -11.83 -9.77 -4.19
N HIS A 200 -11.95 -10.08 -2.89
CA HIS A 200 -12.48 -9.08 -1.95
C HIS A 200 -11.43 -8.00 -1.70
N ILE A 201 -11.89 -6.76 -1.75
CA ILE A 201 -11.08 -5.55 -1.63
C ILE A 201 -11.28 -4.98 -0.24
N TYR A 202 -10.25 -5.00 0.57
CA TYR A 202 -10.20 -4.44 1.91
C TYR A 202 -9.61 -3.03 1.82
N ILE A 203 -10.28 -2.04 2.38
CA ILE A 203 -9.92 -0.63 2.23
C ILE A 203 -9.90 0.03 3.60
N ALA A 204 -8.74 0.54 4.01
CA ALA A 204 -8.63 1.41 5.18
C ALA A 204 -9.31 2.74 4.90
N LEU A 205 -10.25 3.14 5.77
CA LEU A 205 -10.92 4.43 5.69
C LEU A 205 -10.40 5.35 6.78
N TYR A 206 -9.42 6.18 6.42
CA TYR A 206 -8.75 7.10 7.32
C TYR A 206 -9.76 8.09 7.92
N GLY A 207 -9.67 8.31 9.23
CA GLY A 207 -10.61 9.15 10.00
C GLY A 207 -11.96 8.50 10.31
N SER A 208 -12.22 7.27 9.86
CA SER A 208 -13.52 6.59 9.97
C SER A 208 -13.54 5.35 10.85
N ALA A 209 -12.42 5.00 11.51
CA ALA A 209 -12.33 3.87 12.44
C ALA A 209 -12.77 2.51 11.85
N LYS A 210 -12.53 2.28 10.55
CA LYS A 210 -12.97 1.06 9.88
C LYS A 210 -12.14 0.67 8.66
N ILE A 211 -12.18 -0.63 8.38
CA ILE A 211 -11.88 -1.23 7.08
C ILE A 211 -13.22 -1.62 6.43
N ASP A 212 -13.49 -1.17 5.22
CA ASP A 212 -14.62 -1.65 4.44
C ASP A 212 -14.18 -2.70 3.42
N VAL A 213 -15.04 -3.69 3.18
CA VAL A 213 -14.78 -4.80 2.28
C VAL A 213 -15.76 -4.77 1.12
N TYR A 214 -15.23 -4.79 -0.11
CA TYR A 214 -16.01 -4.75 -1.34
C TYR A 214 -15.72 -5.96 -2.23
N LYS A 215 -16.68 -6.33 -3.07
CA LYS A 215 -16.49 -7.23 -4.21
C LYS A 215 -15.82 -6.50 -5.38
N PRO A 216 -15.25 -7.22 -6.37
CA PRO A 216 -14.62 -6.60 -7.55
C PRO A 216 -15.60 -5.91 -8.52
N ASP A 217 -16.91 -6.03 -8.25
CA ASP A 217 -18.00 -5.30 -8.91
C ASP A 217 -18.43 -4.03 -8.15
N GLY A 218 -17.80 -3.71 -7.02
CA GLY A 218 -18.10 -2.55 -6.18
C GLY A 218 -19.18 -2.77 -5.14
N THR A 219 -19.74 -3.98 -5.03
CA THR A 219 -20.75 -4.31 -4.00
C THR A 219 -20.11 -4.37 -2.62
N ALA A 220 -20.63 -3.61 -1.65
CA ALA A 220 -20.21 -3.67 -0.26
C ALA A 220 -20.54 -5.04 0.37
N VAL A 221 -19.62 -5.59 1.15
CA VAL A 221 -19.74 -6.91 1.79
C VAL A 221 -19.86 -6.79 3.29
N THR A 222 -18.89 -6.13 3.92
CA THR A 222 -18.88 -5.97 5.39
C THR A 222 -17.98 -4.81 5.79
N THR A 223 -18.11 -4.41 7.05
CA THR A 223 -17.32 -3.37 7.70
C THR A 223 -16.66 -3.98 8.93
N ILE A 224 -15.38 -3.67 9.12
CA ILE A 224 -14.57 -4.13 10.23
C ILE A 224 -14.10 -2.90 11.02
N SER A 225 -14.61 -2.74 12.24
CA SER A 225 -14.23 -1.61 13.10
C SER A 225 -12.79 -1.75 13.59
N THR A 226 -12.05 -0.65 13.64
CA THR A 226 -10.67 -0.59 14.18
C THR A 226 -10.67 0.06 15.56
N LEU A 227 -9.57 -0.10 16.32
CA LEU A 227 -9.48 0.46 17.67
C LEU A 227 -9.34 1.98 17.68
N GLY A 228 -8.60 2.54 16.73
CA GLY A 228 -8.47 3.98 16.51
C GLY A 228 -9.15 4.42 15.22
N ARG A 229 -9.30 5.73 15.07
CA ARG A 229 -10.01 6.40 13.98
C ARG A 229 -9.26 6.41 12.67
N ASN A 230 -7.94 6.20 12.69
CA ASN A 230 -7.06 6.42 11.55
C ASN A 230 -6.39 5.10 11.15
N PRO A 231 -7.15 4.08 10.71
CA PRO A 231 -6.53 2.98 10.00
C PRO A 231 -5.93 3.53 8.70
N THR A 232 -4.66 3.23 8.48
CA THR A 232 -3.88 3.74 7.36
C THR A 232 -3.79 2.73 6.24
N ASN A 233 -3.47 1.48 6.55
CA ASN A 233 -3.28 0.45 5.53
C ASN A 233 -3.55 -0.95 6.11
N CYS A 234 -3.61 -1.97 5.26
CA CYS A 234 -3.86 -3.35 5.67
C CYS A 234 -3.23 -4.38 4.74
N ALA A 235 -3.01 -5.59 5.25
CA ALA A 235 -2.55 -6.74 4.47
C ALA A 235 -3.14 -8.04 5.00
N ILE A 236 -3.28 -9.04 4.14
CA ILE A 236 -3.88 -10.33 4.50
C ILE A 236 -2.81 -11.40 4.41
N ALA A 237 -2.71 -12.23 5.46
CA ALA A 237 -1.76 -13.33 5.49
C ALA A 237 -1.98 -14.27 4.28
N PRO A 238 -0.93 -14.60 3.51
CA PRO A 238 -1.08 -15.49 2.36
C PRO A 238 -1.30 -16.95 2.78
N PHE A 239 -0.84 -17.33 3.97
CA PHE A 239 -0.93 -18.71 4.47
C PHE A 239 -2.08 -18.94 5.47
N GLY A 240 -2.96 -17.96 5.70
CA GLY A 240 -4.17 -18.11 6.52
C GLY A 240 -3.96 -18.25 8.04
N GLU A 241 -2.71 -18.24 8.52
CA GLU A 241 -2.39 -18.45 9.94
C GLU A 241 -2.27 -17.13 10.76
N THR A 242 -2.02 -15.99 10.10
CA THR A 242 -1.82 -14.68 10.74
C THR A 242 -2.93 -13.65 10.43
N GLY A 243 -3.94 -14.00 9.63
CA GLY A 243 -5.14 -13.17 9.40
C GLY A 243 -4.89 -11.82 8.71
N LEU A 244 -5.85 -10.89 8.86
CA LEU A 244 -5.79 -9.52 8.36
C LEU A 244 -5.03 -8.66 9.38
N ILE A 245 -4.02 -7.94 8.92
CA ILE A 245 -3.30 -6.93 9.71
C ILE A 245 -3.66 -5.53 9.25
N ILE A 246 -3.70 -4.60 10.20
CA ILE A 246 -4.10 -3.22 9.97
C ILE A 246 -3.11 -2.32 10.71
N THR A 247 -2.54 -1.36 10.00
CA THR A 247 -1.81 -0.26 10.64
C THR A 247 -2.80 0.83 11.03
N GLU A 248 -2.65 1.37 12.24
CA GLU A 248 -3.56 2.39 12.79
C GLU A 248 -2.76 3.50 13.45
N ALA A 249 -2.91 4.72 12.93
CA ALA A 249 -2.05 5.86 13.27
C ALA A 249 -2.50 6.69 14.47
N GLU A 250 -3.79 6.69 14.85
CA GLU A 250 -4.26 7.47 16.00
C GLU A 250 -3.66 6.93 17.31
N LYS A 251 -3.61 5.60 17.45
CA LYS A 251 -3.09 4.92 18.63
C LYS A 251 -1.68 4.37 18.43
N GLY A 252 -1.14 4.43 17.22
CA GLY A 252 0.19 3.92 16.91
C GLY A 252 0.26 2.41 17.09
N THR A 253 -0.65 1.67 16.44
CA THR A 253 -0.80 0.23 16.66
C THR A 253 -0.76 -0.59 15.37
N LEU A 254 -0.21 -1.81 15.47
CA LEU A 254 -0.41 -2.87 14.50
C LEU A 254 -1.48 -3.81 15.05
N LEU A 255 -2.62 -3.88 14.39
CA LEU A 255 -3.76 -4.69 14.80
C LEU A 255 -3.82 -5.97 13.96
N GLN A 256 -4.35 -7.05 14.55
CA GLN A 256 -4.62 -8.31 13.85
C GLN A 256 -6.05 -8.77 14.07
N ILE A 257 -6.64 -9.28 13.01
CA ILE A 257 -7.98 -9.85 12.97
C ILE A 257 -7.90 -11.25 12.35
N PRO A 258 -8.30 -12.30 13.09
CA PRO A 258 -8.40 -13.63 12.53
C PRO A 258 -9.37 -13.64 11.35
N THR A 259 -8.95 -14.24 10.24
CA THR A 259 -9.79 -14.44 9.06
C THR A 259 -9.40 -15.76 8.39
N THR A 260 -10.35 -16.41 7.74
CA THR A 260 -10.12 -17.59 6.89
C THR A 260 -9.72 -17.20 5.46
N LYS A 261 -9.80 -15.91 5.12
CA LYS A 261 -9.35 -15.37 3.84
C LYS A 261 -7.84 -15.39 3.74
N LYS A 262 -7.33 -15.58 2.53
CA LYS A 262 -5.90 -15.58 2.23
C LYS A 262 -5.57 -14.38 1.36
N GLY A 263 -4.45 -13.74 1.64
CA GLY A 263 -3.91 -12.67 0.81
C GLY A 263 -3.15 -13.20 -0.40
N LEU A 264 -2.73 -12.27 -1.25
CA LEU A 264 -1.81 -12.53 -2.36
C LEU A 264 -0.36 -12.37 -1.90
N LEU A 265 0.56 -13.06 -2.58
CA LEU A 265 2.01 -12.88 -2.49
C LEU A 265 2.54 -12.26 -3.78
#